data_AF-A0A9C8WE85-F1
#
_entry.id   AF-A0A9C8WE85-F1
#
_cell.length_a   1.000
_cell.length_b   1.000
_cell.length_c   1.000
_cell.angle_alpha   90.00
_cell.angle_beta   90.00
_cell.angle_gamma   90.00
#
_symmetry.space_group_name_H-M   'P 1'
#
loop_
_entity.id
_entity.type
_entity.pdbx_description
1 polymer ?
#
loop_
_entity_poly.entity_id
_entity_poly.type
_entity_poly.pdbx_seq_one_letter_code
_entity_poly.pdbx_strand_id
1 'polypeptide(L)' 'MPKGGVLPLTIKDKEALYSAYMPYVIGGGMFIPTVKRYALGDEVFLLLRMMDNSDKLPVPGRVIWITPEGS' A
#
# COMPACT_ATOMS: atom_id res chain seq x y z
N MET A 1 3.32 7.46 -20.17
CA MET A 1 2.74 7.89 -18.87
C MET A 1 2.63 6.67 -17.99
N PRO A 2 3.17 6.64 -16.76
CA PRO A 2 2.92 5.51 -15.88
C PRO A 2 1.40 5.45 -15.64
N LYS A 3 0.79 4.27 -15.77
CA LYS A 3 -0.62 4.01 -15.46
C LYS A 3 -0.86 3.97 -13.94
N GLY A 4 -0.21 4.87 -13.20
CA GLY A 4 -0.27 4.96 -11.74
C GLY A 4 -1.56 5.61 -11.27
N GLY A 5 -2.69 4.95 -11.53
CA GLY A 5 -3.96 5.37 -10.94
C GLY A 5 -3.89 5.26 -9.42
N VAL A 6 -4.61 6.15 -8.73
CA VAL A 6 -4.69 6.17 -7.28
C VAL A 6 -5.13 4.81 -6.73
N LEU A 7 -4.42 4.30 -5.72
CA LEU A 7 -4.69 3.04 -5.04
C LEU A 7 -5.44 3.32 -3.73
N PRO A 8 -6.76 3.05 -3.65
CA PRO A 8 -7.47 3.15 -2.38
C PRO A 8 -7.08 1.97 -1.48
N LEU A 9 -6.79 2.25 -0.21
CA LEU A 9 -6.61 1.24 0.83
C LEU A 9 -7.44 1.64 2.06
N THR A 10 -8.18 0.68 2.60
CA THR A 10 -8.94 0.87 3.83
C THR A 10 -8.49 -0.17 4.85
N ILE A 11 -7.99 0.29 5.98
CA ILE A 11 -7.62 -0.52 7.14
C ILE A 11 -8.82 -0.53 8.09
N LYS A 12 -9.40 -1.70 8.33
CA LYS A 12 -10.65 -1.85 9.09
C LYS A 12 -10.45 -2.01 10.60
N ASP A 13 -9.36 -2.63 11.00
CA ASP A 13 -9.02 -2.96 12.38
C ASP A 13 -7.50 -3.02 12.59
N LYS A 14 -7.07 -3.26 13.84
CA LYS A 14 -5.65 -3.27 14.21
C LYS A 14 -4.93 -4.50 13.67
N GLU A 15 -5.64 -5.61 13.55
CA GLU A 15 -5.16 -6.87 13.02
C GLU A 15 -4.83 -6.74 11.53
N ALA A 16 -5.70 -6.10 10.75
CA ALA A 16 -5.45 -5.78 9.34
C ALA A 16 -4.26 -4.83 9.18
N LEU A 17 -4.13 -3.82 10.06
CA LEU A 17 -2.96 -2.94 10.04
C LEU A 17 -1.67 -3.73 10.32
N TYR A 18 -1.69 -4.56 11.37
CA TYR A 18 -0.52 -5.33 11.80
C TYR A 18 -0.05 -6.30 10.72
N SER A 19 -0.99 -6.98 10.05
CA SER A 19 -0.67 -7.92 8.96
C SER A 19 -0.19 -7.25 7.68
N ALA A 20 -0.63 -6.01 7.40
CA ALA A 20 -0.20 -5.26 6.22
C ALA A 20 1.08 -4.45 6.46
N TYR A 21 1.36 -4.01 7.68
CA TYR A 21 2.46 -3.10 7.98
C TYR A 21 3.82 -3.82 8.00
N MET A 22 4.81 -3.19 7.39
CA MET A 22 6.19 -3.69 7.31
C MET A 22 7.13 -2.73 8.07
N PRO A 23 7.36 -2.96 9.38
CA PRO A 23 8.11 -2.02 10.22
C PRO A 23 9.60 -1.92 9.90
N TYR A 24 10.17 -2.94 9.24
CA TYR A 24 11.60 -3.00 8.93
C TYR A 24 11.99 -2.19 7.70
N VAL A 25 11.01 -1.66 6.95
CA VAL A 25 11.24 -0.79 5.80
C VAL A 25 11.55 0.62 6.30
N ILE A 26 12.62 1.22 5.76
CA ILE A 26 12.98 2.61 6.10
C ILE A 26 11.85 3.55 5.65
N GLY A 27 11.31 4.33 6.60
CA GLY A 27 10.15 5.19 6.37
C GLY A 27 8.79 4.48 6.51
N GLY A 28 8.80 3.20 6.91
CA GLY A 28 7.62 2.34 6.99
C GLY A 28 7.26 1.74 5.62
N GLY A 29 6.71 0.53 5.65
CA GLY A 29 6.20 -0.15 4.47
C GLY A 29 4.80 -0.68 4.70
N MET A 30 4.06 -0.92 3.63
CA MET A 30 2.73 -1.50 3.71
C MET A 30 2.51 -2.42 2.52
N PHE A 31 2.07 -3.63 2.80
CA PHE A 31 1.67 -4.60 1.79
C PHE A 31 0.28 -4.26 1.25
N ILE A 32 0.16 -4.15 -0.07
CA ILE A 32 -1.09 -3.79 -0.75
C ILE A 32 -1.46 -4.95 -1.68
N PRO A 33 -2.49 -5.77 -1.33
CA PRO A 33 -2.95 -6.82 -2.22
C PRO A 33 -3.59 -6.20 -3.47
N THR A 34 -3.07 -6.53 -4.65
CA THR A 34 -3.57 -5.99 -5.91
C THR A 34 -3.26 -6.93 -7.07
N VAL A 35 -4.17 -6.98 -8.05
CA VAL A 35 -3.97 -7.67 -9.34
C VAL A 35 -3.30 -6.77 -10.38
N LYS A 36 -3.08 -5.49 -10.05
CA LYS A 36 -2.39 -4.55 -10.92
C LYS A 36 -0.91 -4.93 -10.96
N ARG A 37 -0.34 -4.92 -12.17
CA ARG A 37 1.09 -5.15 -12.36
C ARG A 37 1.86 -3.86 -12.11
N TYR A 38 2.84 -3.94 -11.24
CA TYR A 38 3.81 -2.89 -10.95
C TYR A 38 5.21 -3.39 -11.23
N ALA A 39 6.13 -2.47 -11.49
CA ALA A 39 7.56 -2.73 -11.50
C ALA A 39 8.19 -2.22 -10.19
N LEU A 40 9.33 -2.80 -9.82
CA LEU A 40 10.14 -2.26 -8.73
C LEU A 40 10.60 -0.84 -9.08
N GLY A 41 10.52 0.06 -8.12
CA GLY A 41 10.83 1.47 -8.29
C GLY A 41 9.67 2.33 -8.78
N ASP A 42 8.53 1.74 -9.18
CA ASP A 42 7.35 2.51 -9.57
C ASP A 42 6.90 3.44 -8.45
N GLU A 43 6.63 4.70 -8.80
CA GLU A 43 5.99 5.65 -7.91
C GLU A 43 4.48 5.44 -7.90
N VAL A 44 3.88 5.41 -6.72
CA VAL A 44 2.47 5.16 -6.50
C VAL A 44 1.86 6.19 -5.56
N PHE A 45 0.58 6.49 -5.77
CA PHE A 45 -0.20 7.32 -4.86
C PHE A 45 -1.28 6.46 -4.19
N LEU A 46 -1.18 6.33 -2.87
CA LEU A 46 -2.14 5.62 -2.03
C LEU A 46 -3.13 6.62 -1.43
N LEU A 47 -4.41 6.25 -1.36
CA LEU A 47 -5.40 6.91 -0.51
C LEU A 47 -5.72 5.97 0.65
N LEU A 48 -5.09 6.23 1.78
CA LEU A 48 -5.20 5.42 2.99
C LEU A 48 -6.36 5.92 3.86
N ARG A 49 -7.25 5.01 4.26
CA ARG A 49 -8.24 5.25 5.31
C ARG A 49 -7.98 4.32 6.48
N MET A 50 -7.96 4.86 7.69
CA MET A 50 -7.69 4.12 8.91
C MET A 50 -9.00 3.77 9.64
N MET A 51 -8.93 2.83 10.57
CA MET A 51 -10.08 2.37 11.36
C MET A 51 -10.64 3.45 12.30
N ASP A 52 -9.78 4.37 12.74
CA ASP A 52 -10.04 5.44 13.70
C ASP A 52 -10.36 6.79 13.03
N ASN A 53 -10.16 6.89 11.71
CA ASN A 53 -10.36 8.11 10.95
C ASN A 53 -11.16 7.85 9.66
N SER A 54 -12.23 8.62 9.45
CA SER A 54 -13.01 8.57 8.20
C SER A 54 -12.29 9.16 7.00
N ASP A 55 -11.30 10.02 7.22
CA ASP A 55 -10.64 10.78 6.18
C ASP A 55 -9.64 9.92 5.40
N LYS A 56 -9.55 10.20 4.10
CA LYS A 56 -8.58 9.56 3.21
C LYS A 56 -7.29 10.38 3.20
N LEU A 57 -6.21 9.78 3.67
CA LEU A 57 -4.88 10.34 3.68
C LEU A 57 -4.15 10.01 2.37
N PRO A 58 -3.74 11.00 1.57
CA PRO A 58 -2.89 10.77 0.41
C PRO A 58 -1.46 10.45 0.86
N VAL A 59 -0.94 9.31 0.42
CA VAL A 59 0.40 8.84 0.75
C VAL A 59 1.16 8.55 -0.56
N PRO A 60 2.14 9.39 -0.94
CA PRO A 60 3.07 9.03 -2.01
C PRO A 60 3.98 7.90 -1.54
N GLY A 61 4.20 6.92 -2.40
CA GLY A 61 5.00 5.73 -2.09
C GLY A 61 5.78 5.23 -3.29
N ARG A 62 6.66 4.26 -3.03
CA ARG A 62 7.47 3.58 -4.04
C ARG A 62 7.33 2.08 -3.88
N VAL A 63 7.20 1.36 -5.00
CA VAL A 63 7.16 -0.11 -5.01
C VAL A 63 8.56 -0.64 -4.74
N ILE A 64 8.75 -1.31 -3.60
CA ILE A 64 10.04 -1.89 -3.18
C ILE A 64 10.03 -3.42 -3.11
N TRP A 65 8.86 -4.03 -3.17
CA TRP A 65 8.66 -5.48 -3.09
C TRP A 65 7.45 -5.88 -3.94
N ILE A 66 7.51 -7.05 -4.58
CA ILE A 66 6.42 -7.65 -5.34
C ILE A 66 6.31 -9.11 -4.94
N THR A 67 5.13 -9.54 -4.52
CA THR A 67 4.83 -10.95 -4.23
C THR A 67 4.32 -11.65 -5.50
N PRO A 68 4.95 -12.77 -5.94
CA PRO A 68 4.47 -13.56 -7.08
C PRO A 68 3.10 -14.20 -6.83
N GLU A 69 2.36 -14.52 -7.88
CA GLU A 69 1.13 -15.30 -7.75
C GLU A 69 1.45 -16.73 -7.27
N GLY A 70 0.76 -17.18 -6.20
CA GLY A 70 0.82 -18.56 -5.72
C GLY A 70 1.82 -18.87 -4.60
N SER A 71 2.35 -17.85 -3.91
CA SER A 71 3.17 -18.01 -2.68
C SER A 71 2.36 -18.36 -1.45
#